data_AF-A0A399M570-F1
#
_entry.id   AF-A0A399M570-F1
#
_cell.length_a   1.000
_cell.length_b   1.000
_cell.length_c   1.000
_cell.angle_alpha   90.00
_cell.angle_beta   90.00
_cell.angle_gamma   90.00
#
_symmetry.space_group_name_H-M   'P 1'
#
loop_
_entity.id
_entity.type
_entity.pdbx_description
1 polymer ?
#
loop_
_entity_poly.entity_id
_entity_poly.type
_entity_poly.pdbx_seq_one_letter_code
_entity_poly.pdbx_strand_id
1 'polypeptide(L)' 'TESSLTTNLPPPAAWRPSMNLIDCYVTKILGEPYRKFGAWWVDAEYQAYGKTNKTRLMARTEEGARAFKVGHHFLA' A
#
# COMPACT_ATOMS: atom_id res chain seq x y z
N THR A 1 -25.40 46.65 0.67
CA THR A 1 -24.96 45.72 -0.38
C THR A 1 -23.44 45.74 -0.36
N GLU A 2 -22.83 44.82 0.39
CA GLU A 2 -21.39 44.82 0.59
C GLU A 2 -20.86 43.40 0.38
N SER A 3 -19.93 43.30 -0.58
CA SER A 3 -19.27 42.08 -1.01
C SER A 3 -18.38 41.52 0.10
N SER A 4 -18.71 40.35 0.62
CA SER A 4 -17.77 39.54 1.39
C SER A 4 -17.15 38.49 0.49
N LEU A 5 -15.93 38.78 0.00
CA LEU A 5 -15.01 37.80 -0.56
C LEU A 5 -14.58 36.84 0.55
N THR A 6 -15.37 35.79 0.78
CA THR A 6 -14.93 34.65 1.59
C THR A 6 -13.96 33.81 0.76
N THR A 7 -12.69 34.03 1.04
CA THR A 7 -11.55 33.16 0.74
C THR A 7 -11.93 31.67 0.69
N ASN A 8 -11.84 31.06 -0.49
CA ASN A 8 -11.87 29.61 -0.67
C ASN A 8 -10.56 28.99 -0.15
N LEU A 9 -10.38 28.95 1.17
CA LEU A 9 -9.40 28.08 1.80
C LEU A 9 -10.03 26.68 1.90
N PRO A 10 -9.37 25.61 1.42
CA PRO A 10 -9.87 24.26 1.64
C PRO A 10 -9.95 24.02 3.16
N PRO A 11 -11.00 23.34 3.65
CA PRO A 11 -11.14 23.07 5.07
C PRO A 11 -9.91 22.29 5.57
N PRO A 12 -9.40 22.59 6.78
CA PRO A 12 -8.25 21.88 7.34
C PRO A 12 -8.57 20.40 7.34
N ALA A 13 -7.70 19.62 6.67
CA ALA A 13 -7.85 18.20 6.35
C ALA A 13 -8.81 17.51 7.32
N ALA A 14 -10.07 17.36 6.86
CA ALA A 14 -11.09 16.65 7.59
C ALA A 14 -10.48 15.32 8.03
N TRP A 15 -10.40 15.11 9.34
CA TRP A 15 -9.99 13.85 9.94
C TRP A 15 -10.99 12.81 9.44
N ARG A 16 -10.67 12.17 8.31
CA ARG A 16 -11.41 11.01 7.85
C ARG A 16 -11.06 9.92 8.86
N PRO A 17 -12.04 9.24 9.49
CA PRO A 17 -11.78 7.96 10.13
C PRO A 17 -11.57 6.93 9.00
N SER A 18 -10.58 7.18 8.16
CA SER A 18 -10.05 6.21 7.23
C SER A 18 -9.12 5.35 8.08
N MET A 19 -9.36 4.04 8.07
CA MET A 19 -8.51 3.01 8.69
C MET A 19 -7.05 3.47 8.74
N ASN A 20 -6.38 3.29 9.89
CA ASN A 20 -4.96 3.59 10.11
C ASN A 20 -4.08 2.68 9.23
N LEU A 21 -4.22 2.84 7.92
CA LEU A 21 -3.57 2.08 6.88
C LEU A 21 -2.13 2.57 6.83
N ILE A 22 -1.22 1.62 6.96
CA ILE A 22 0.20 1.91 7.02
C ILE A 22 0.73 1.84 5.60
N ASP A 23 1.42 2.90 5.16
CA ASP A 23 2.18 2.86 3.92
C ASP A 23 3.31 1.83 4.05
N CYS A 24 3.19 0.75 3.28
CA CYS A 24 4.14 -0.34 3.27
C CYS A 24 4.87 -0.38 1.94
N TYR A 25 6.20 -0.44 1.98
CA TYR A 25 7.04 -0.50 0.78
C TYR A 25 7.83 -1.79 0.76
N VAL A 26 7.69 -2.59 -0.29
CA VAL A 26 8.47 -3.81 -0.47
C VAL A 26 9.95 -3.46 -0.61
N THR A 27 10.79 -3.99 0.27
CA THR A 27 12.24 -3.80 0.25
C THR A 27 12.96 -4.97 -0.40
N LYS A 28 12.37 -6.17 -0.36
CA LYS A 28 12.98 -7.39 -0.92
C LYS A 28 11.93 -8.43 -1.29
N ILE A 29 12.13 -9.12 -2.41
CA ILE A 29 11.38 -10.33 -2.75
C ILE A 29 12.17 -11.54 -2.23
N LEU A 30 11.53 -12.39 -1.44
CA LEU A 30 12.19 -13.51 -0.76
C LEU A 30 12.17 -14.81 -1.56
N GLY A 31 11.33 -14.92 -2.58
CA GLY A 31 11.23 -16.12 -3.40
C GLY A 31 10.39 -15.91 -4.64
N GLU A 32 10.34 -16.94 -5.48
CA GLU A 32 9.50 -16.94 -6.66
C GLU A 32 8.00 -17.05 -6.31
N PRO A 33 7.11 -16.54 -7.16
CA PRO A 33 5.68 -16.75 -7.00
C PRO A 33 5.30 -18.22 -6.93
N TYR A 34 4.49 -18.57 -5.92
CA TYR A 34 3.97 -19.92 -5.73
C TYR A 34 2.45 -19.91 -5.65
N ARG A 35 1.82 -20.99 -6.15
CA ARG A 35 0.37 -21.12 -6.15
C ARG A 35 -0.12 -21.78 -4.86
N LYS A 36 -1.01 -21.13 -4.13
CA LYS A 36 -1.64 -21.67 -2.92
C LYS A 36 -3.07 -21.13 -2.76
N PHE A 37 -4.00 -22.00 -2.34
CA PHE A 37 -5.42 -21.67 -2.15
C PHE A 37 -6.09 -21.01 -3.38
N GLY A 38 -5.69 -21.40 -4.59
CA GLY A 38 -6.23 -20.83 -5.83
C GLY A 38 -5.71 -19.44 -6.20
N ALA A 39 -4.77 -18.87 -5.44
CA ALA A 39 -4.12 -17.60 -5.74
C ALA A 39 -2.59 -17.77 -5.86
N TRP A 40 -1.93 -16.74 -6.40
CA TRP A 40 -0.49 -16.65 -6.49
C TRP A 40 0.05 -15.81 -5.34
N TRP A 41 1.06 -16.33 -4.65
CA TRP A 41 1.64 -15.72 -3.47
C TRP A 41 3.12 -15.46 -3.68
N VAL A 42 3.61 -14.34 -3.15
CA VAL A 42 5.02 -13.97 -3.14
C VAL A 42 5.39 -13.55 -1.74
N ASP A 43 6.41 -14.20 -1.18
CA ASP A 43 6.96 -13.79 0.11
C ASP A 43 7.87 -12.59 -0.12
N ALA A 44 7.67 -11.52 0.66
CA ALA A 44 8.40 -10.28 0.53
C ALA A 44 8.73 -9.67 1.89
N GLU A 45 9.86 -8.97 1.98
CA GLU A 45 10.12 -8.03 3.06
C GLU A 45 9.60 -6.65 2.65
N TYR A 46 9.04 -5.94 3.62
CA TYR A 46 8.58 -4.59 3.45
C TYR A 46 8.99 -3.73 4.64
N GLN A 47 9.16 -2.44 4.39
CA GLN A 47 9.38 -1.45 5.43
C GLN A 47 8.06 -0.74 5.75
N ALA A 48 7.76 -0.65 7.05
CA ALA A 48 6.64 0.10 7.60
C ALA A 48 7.08 0.73 8.93
N TYR A 49 6.78 2.00 9.14
CA TYR A 49 7.19 2.77 10.33
C TYR A 49 8.69 2.63 10.69
N GLY A 50 9.56 2.61 9.68
CA GLY A 50 11.01 2.45 9.88
C GLY A 50 11.47 1.04 10.30
N LYS A 51 10.56 0.05 10.37
CA LYS A 51 10.88 -1.35 10.67
C LYS A 51 10.71 -2.24 9.43
N THR A 52 11.58 -3.22 9.28
CA THR A 52 11.49 -4.25 8.24
C THR A 52 10.69 -5.43 8.76
N ASN A 53 9.64 -5.81 8.03
CA ASN A 53 8.76 -6.93 8.34
C ASN A 53 8.63 -7.85 7.13
N LYS A 54 8.09 -9.05 7.33
CA LYS A 54 7.81 -10.02 6.26
C LYS A 54 6.31 -10.10 6.01
N THR A 55 5.92 -10.14 4.75
CA THR A 55 4.53 -10.30 4.31
C THR A 55 4.44 -11.31 3.16
N ARG A 56 3.22 -11.72 2.85
CA ARG A 56 2.90 -12.53 1.67
C ARG A 56 1.96 -11.73 0.80
N LEU A 57 2.44 -11.30 -0.36
CA LEU A 57 1.64 -10.57 -1.33
C LEU A 57 0.85 -11.56 -2.16
N MET A 58 -0.44 -11.29 -2.33
CA MET A 58 -1.34 -12.13 -3.10
C MET A 58 -1.69 -11.45 -4.43
N ALA A 59 -1.58 -12.20 -5.51
CA ALA A 59 -2.11 -11.84 -6.81
C ALA A 59 -3.05 -12.93 -7.32
N ARG A 60 -4.04 -12.53 -8.11
CA ARG A 60 -4.98 -13.47 -8.76
C ARG A 60 -4.33 -14.20 -9.93
N THR A 61 -3.34 -13.58 -10.56
CA THR A 61 -2.65 -14.09 -11.74
C THR A 61 -1.16 -14.26 -11.47
N GLU A 62 -0.52 -15.15 -12.22
CA GLU A 62 0.91 -15.40 -12.09
C GLU A 62 1.71 -14.17 -12.50
N GLU A 63 1.27 -13.51 -13.57
CA GLU A 63 1.89 -12.29 -14.10
C GLU A 63 1.82 -11.15 -13.08
N GLY A 64 0.70 -11.04 -12.35
CA GLY A 64 0.56 -10.07 -11.27
C GLY A 64 1.50 -10.36 -10.11
N ALA A 65 1.69 -11.63 -9.77
CA ALA A 65 2.65 -12.03 -8.75
C ALA A 65 4.09 -11.76 -9.18
N ARG A 66 4.44 -12.02 -10.45
CA ARG A 66 5.75 -11.72 -11.03
C ARG A 66 6.01 -10.21 -11.17
N ALA A 67 4.95 -9.39 -11.23
CA ALA A 67 5.08 -7.95 -11.28
C ALA A 67 5.45 -7.32 -9.92
N PHE A 68 5.31 -8.05 -8.81
CA PHE A 68 5.79 -7.56 -7.51
C PHE A 68 7.31 -7.38 -7.54
N LYS A 69 7.74 -6.18 -7.18
CA LYS A 69 9.14 -5.77 -7.20
C LYS A 69 9.46 -4.91 -5.99
N VAL A 70 10.74 -4.75 -5.72
CA VAL A 70 11.22 -3.77 -4.73
C VAL A 70 10.67 -2.38 -5.08
N GLY A 71 10.19 -1.67 -4.07
CA GLY A 71 9.49 -0.40 -4.19
C GLY A 71 7.98 -0.52 -4.41
N HIS A 72 7.43 -1.73 -4.52
CA HIS A 72 5.97 -1.90 -4.58
C HIS A 72 5.32 -1.39 -3.29
N HIS A 73 4.37 -0.47 -3.46
CA HIS A 73 3.62 0.13 -2.37
C HIS A 73 2.28 -0.58 -2.19
N PHE A 74 1.94 -0.86 -0.95
CA PHE A 74 0.63 -1.37 -0.57
C PHE A 74 0.20 -0.76 0.77
N LEU A 75 -1.11 -0.77 1.02
CA LEU A 75 -1.70 -0.33 2.27
C LEU A 75 -2.08 -1.56 3.10
N ALA A 76 -1.68 -1.57 4.36
CA ALA A 76 -1.92 -2.66 5.32
C ALA A 76 -2.64 -2.16 6.58
#